data_AF-A0A0K0E0B5-F1
#
_entry.id   AF-A0A0K0E0B5-F1
#
_cell.length_a   1.000
_cell.length_b   1.000
_cell.length_c   1.000
_cell.angle_alpha   90.00
_cell.angle_beta   90.00
_cell.angle_gamma   90.00
#
_symmetry.space_group_name_H-M   'P 1'
#
loop_
_entity.id
_entity.type
_entity.pdbx_description
1 polymer ?
#
loop_
_entity_poly.entity_id
_entity_poly.type
_entity_poly.pdbx_seq_one_letter_code
_entity_poly.pdbx_strand_id
1 'polypeptide(L)'
;MIAENFVSKKSFYLLYTAYSISSFGDRMWTFAVSLIMVLIGGLKLIGLYQLIDGLSSMAFSSIIGNMLDRYKRNVGIQAVLAGNNLSLVISSLCLYYCLSKNECDILYFASLIGALFFSALSNIASSGEKLAFTKDWIVVLATYSNGDVTLAECNSKMHIIDQTSAMLSPVFVGYMLTFQSYQTIAILLAIWNVISWIIEFILLKKLYNSVPHLSTRSRKNIDTGIPLLDSKYKNSNNDENKKVVKLSFYSMLKTYFGQPVFLAAFSLALLYFTVLGFDGLGIGYAKTMGLPEVWIGYSRFIGSALGVLSAFIYPFIQKCIGTEKTSLLGFIFQIVCLLFAVVSIFLPGSPFDPKEFYDTFNLSTWFKNIFSGATFVRMSGKITGDESDNLLLSTSKTIINTTSIMSSNNDKKMIDDSNIFGLSSNPSSVLIFLFGIITARFGLWLIDIGITQIMQENIPESQRGTVFGVQGSICNAFSVMKDIMVILLPDVRTFGILIIISVLAVIIGFIFYLSFLSYQYIKKRKDFNSEAGMMIS
;
A
#
# COMPACT_ATOMS: atom_id res chain seq x y z
N MET A 1 35.16 28.42 -23.58
CA MET A 1 34.08 27.42 -23.45
C MET A 1 34.27 26.68 -22.15
N ILE A 2 33.65 27.15 -21.07
CA ILE A 2 33.45 26.27 -19.91
C ILE A 2 32.52 25.20 -20.43
N ALA A 3 32.99 23.95 -20.48
CA ALA A 3 32.10 22.81 -20.68
C ALA A 3 31.15 22.83 -19.48
N GLU A 4 30.04 23.55 -19.59
CA GLU A 4 28.88 23.33 -18.74
C GLU A 4 28.63 21.83 -18.86
N ASN A 5 28.90 21.10 -17.79
CA ASN A 5 28.75 19.65 -17.75
C ASN A 5 27.26 19.35 -17.85
N PHE A 6 26.76 19.33 -19.09
CA PHE A 6 25.34 19.20 -19.39
C PHE A 6 24.83 17.85 -18.92
N VAL A 7 23.59 17.85 -18.42
CA VAL A 7 22.89 16.61 -18.08
C VAL A 7 22.63 15.84 -19.37
N SER A 8 23.45 14.81 -19.62
CA SER A 8 23.30 13.96 -20.79
C SER A 8 22.14 12.97 -20.65
N LYS A 9 21.66 12.41 -21.77
CA LYS A 9 20.71 11.26 -21.77
C LYS A 9 21.20 10.09 -20.90
N LYS A 10 22.52 9.86 -20.86
CA LYS A 10 23.15 8.83 -20.01
C LYS A 10 22.88 9.05 -18.52
N SER A 11 22.83 10.30 -18.07
CA SER A 11 22.52 10.65 -16.68
C SER A 11 21.11 10.18 -16.29
N PHE A 12 20.14 10.40 -17.18
CA PHE A 12 18.76 9.90 -16.99
C PHE A 12 18.70 8.38 -16.98
N TYR A 13 19.39 7.69 -17.90
CA TYR A 13 19.42 6.22 -17.90
C TYR A 13 20.02 5.65 -16.62
N LEU A 14 21.10 6.23 -16.08
CA LEU A 14 21.66 5.79 -14.79
C LEU A 14 20.62 5.91 -13.65
N LEU A 15 19.89 7.02 -13.58
CA LEU A 15 18.85 7.22 -12.57
C LEU A 15 17.69 6.24 -12.77
N TYR A 16 17.21 6.07 -14.00
CA TYR A 16 16.10 5.17 -14.32
C TYR A 16 16.44 3.71 -14.05
N THR A 17 17.66 3.26 -14.40
CA THR A 17 18.10 1.89 -14.10
C THR A 17 18.20 1.65 -12.60
N ALA A 18 18.81 2.59 -11.85
CA ALA A 18 18.87 2.47 -10.39
C ALA A 18 17.46 2.43 -9.77
N TYR A 19 16.58 3.34 -10.18
CA TYR A 19 15.20 3.36 -9.70
C TYR A 19 14.43 2.09 -10.06
N SER A 20 14.65 1.54 -11.26
CA SER A 20 14.01 0.29 -11.69
C SER A 20 14.43 -0.90 -10.82
N ILE A 21 15.71 -0.98 -10.46
CA ILE A 21 16.25 -2.05 -9.59
C ILE A 21 15.64 -1.94 -8.18
N SER A 22 15.68 -0.75 -7.58
CA SER A 22 15.04 -0.45 -6.28
C SER A 22 13.55 -0.82 -6.30
N SER A 23 12.79 -0.27 -7.24
CA SER A 23 11.35 -0.49 -7.30
C SER A 23 10.99 -1.94 -7.56
N PHE A 24 11.76 -2.68 -8.34
CA PHE A 24 11.50 -4.10 -8.58
C PHE A 24 11.76 -4.93 -7.31
N GLY A 25 12.89 -4.68 -6.62
CA GLY A 25 13.22 -5.34 -5.34
C GLY A 25 12.17 -5.12 -4.26
N ASP A 26 11.74 -3.87 -4.06
CA ASP A 26 10.71 -3.51 -3.09
C ASP A 26 9.36 -4.19 -3.39
N ARG A 27 8.97 -4.28 -4.66
CA ARG A 27 7.71 -4.91 -5.08
C ARG A 27 7.76 -6.44 -4.96
N MET A 28 8.92 -7.06 -5.16
CA MET A 28 9.14 -8.47 -4.86
C MET A 28 9.00 -8.72 -3.35
N TRP A 29 9.65 -7.90 -2.53
CA TRP A 29 9.63 -8.02 -1.07
C TRP A 29 8.22 -7.87 -0.51
N THR A 30 7.51 -6.79 -0.83
CA THR A 30 6.14 -6.54 -0.35
C THR A 30 5.18 -7.67 -0.67
N PHE A 31 5.34 -8.33 -1.82
CA PHE A 31 4.56 -9.52 -2.17
C PHE A 31 5.00 -10.75 -1.36
N ALA A 32 6.30 -11.05 -1.33
CA ALA A 32 6.84 -12.23 -0.66
C ALA A 32 6.61 -12.21 0.85
N VAL A 33 6.88 -11.08 1.50
CA VAL A 33 6.68 -10.89 2.94
C VAL A 33 5.22 -11.11 3.32
N SER A 34 4.28 -10.65 2.49
CA SER A 34 2.84 -10.89 2.72
C SER A 34 2.51 -12.38 2.74
N LEU A 35 3.02 -13.16 1.78
CA LEU A 35 2.81 -14.60 1.73
C LEU A 35 3.50 -15.34 2.88
N ILE A 36 4.73 -14.93 3.22
CA ILE A 36 5.50 -15.53 4.33
C ILE A 36 4.82 -15.25 5.67
N MET A 37 4.37 -14.02 5.92
CA MET A 37 3.65 -13.66 7.15
C MET A 37 2.36 -14.45 7.30
N VAL A 38 1.62 -14.65 6.19
CA VAL A 38 0.42 -15.49 6.20
C VAL A 38 0.78 -16.95 6.51
N LEU A 39 1.85 -17.49 5.92
CA LEU A 39 2.30 -18.85 6.21
C LEU A 39 2.71 -19.05 7.68
N ILE A 40 3.34 -18.03 8.28
CA ILE A 40 3.85 -18.07 9.66
C ILE A 40 2.72 -17.90 10.69
N GLY A 41 1.84 -16.92 10.53
CA GLY A 41 0.87 -16.55 11.59
C GLY A 41 -0.52 -16.19 11.09
N GLY A 42 -0.86 -16.59 9.86
CA GLY A 42 -2.17 -16.38 9.26
C GLY A 42 -2.54 -14.91 9.09
N LEU A 43 -3.85 -14.66 8.98
CA LEU A 43 -4.41 -13.33 8.79
C LEU A 43 -4.06 -12.35 9.92
N LYS A 44 -3.90 -12.86 11.14
CA LYS A 44 -3.52 -12.06 12.31
C LYS A 44 -2.15 -11.41 12.12
N LEU A 45 -1.15 -12.19 11.71
CA LEU A 45 0.23 -11.70 11.58
C LEU A 45 0.39 -10.72 10.43
N ILE A 46 -0.27 -10.98 9.30
CA ILE A 46 -0.27 -10.06 8.16
C ILE A 46 -1.00 -8.75 8.47
N GLY A 47 -2.07 -8.80 9.28
CA GLY A 47 -2.73 -7.61 9.83
C GLY A 47 -1.81 -6.82 10.77
N LEU A 48 -1.09 -7.50 11.67
CA LEU A 48 -0.11 -6.86 12.54
C LEU A 48 1.04 -6.23 11.76
N TYR A 49 1.56 -6.92 10.75
CA TYR A 49 2.61 -6.40 9.87
C TYR A 49 2.16 -5.10 9.18
N GLN A 50 0.97 -5.09 8.57
CA GLN A 50 0.44 -3.88 7.91
C GLN A 50 0.12 -2.76 8.90
N LEU A 51 -0.37 -3.10 10.09
CA LEU A 51 -0.59 -2.11 11.15
C LEU A 51 0.72 -1.41 11.53
N ILE A 52 1.78 -2.18 11.80
CA ILE A 52 3.11 -1.64 12.15
C ILE A 52 3.66 -0.81 10.98
N ASP A 53 3.55 -1.32 9.75
CA ASP A 53 3.99 -0.61 8.55
C ASP A 53 3.27 0.73 8.37
N GLY A 54 1.94 0.75 8.49
CA GLY A 54 1.12 1.96 8.39
C GLY A 54 1.45 2.98 9.48
N LEU A 55 1.50 2.56 10.75
CA LEU A 55 1.81 3.45 11.87
C LEU A 55 3.23 4.03 11.78
N SER A 56 4.20 3.18 11.43
CA SER A 56 5.60 3.60 11.29
C SER A 56 5.77 4.56 10.11
N SER A 57 5.14 4.28 8.96
CA SER A 57 5.12 5.18 7.81
C SER A 57 4.50 6.54 8.15
N MET A 58 3.39 6.56 8.91
CA MET A 58 2.78 7.81 9.38
C MET A 58 3.70 8.62 10.29
N ALA A 59 4.38 7.96 11.23
CA ALA A 59 5.24 8.62 12.21
C ALA A 59 6.55 9.16 11.59
N PHE A 60 7.14 8.42 10.64
CA PHE A 60 8.52 8.67 10.21
C PHE A 60 8.68 9.23 8.79
N SER A 61 7.66 9.22 7.93
CA SER A 61 7.79 9.74 6.55
C SER A 61 8.24 11.20 6.49
N SER A 62 7.68 12.07 7.33
CA SER A 62 8.07 13.49 7.39
C SER A 62 9.49 13.67 7.93
N ILE A 63 9.90 12.83 8.89
CA ILE A 63 11.24 12.88 9.47
C ILE A 63 12.28 12.53 8.40
N ILE A 64 12.04 11.48 7.62
CA ILE A 64 12.93 11.09 6.51
C ILE A 64 13.02 12.17 5.44
N GLY A 65 11.90 12.79 5.04
CA GLY A 65 11.93 13.90 4.09
C GLY A 65 12.80 15.05 4.59
N ASN A 66 12.59 15.46 5.86
CA ASN A 66 13.39 16.51 6.49
C ASN A 66 14.88 16.13 6.63
N MET A 67 15.19 14.86 6.91
CA MET A 67 16.57 14.38 6.96
C MET A 67 17.23 14.45 5.58
N LEU A 68 16.57 13.92 4.54
CA LEU A 68 17.05 13.99 3.16
C LEU A 68 17.32 15.44 2.75
N ASP A 69 16.47 16.38 3.17
CA ASP A 69 16.63 17.79 2.86
C ASP A 69 17.82 18.48 3.53
N ARG A 70 18.15 18.06 4.75
CA ARG A 70 19.27 18.61 5.54
C ARG A 70 20.63 18.10 5.07
N TYR A 71 20.70 16.84 4.66
CA TYR A 71 21.97 16.23 4.26
C TYR A 71 22.32 16.49 2.79
N LYS A 72 23.61 16.38 2.47
CA LYS A 72 24.08 16.40 1.08
C LYS A 72 23.41 15.25 0.32
N ARG A 73 22.95 15.52 -0.92
CA ARG A 73 22.15 14.57 -1.72
C ARG A 73 22.74 13.17 -1.80
N ASN A 74 24.05 13.07 -2.06
CA ASN A 74 24.71 11.77 -2.13
C ASN A 74 24.68 11.03 -0.78
N VAL A 75 24.99 11.71 0.33
CA VAL A 75 24.95 11.07 1.65
C VAL A 75 23.52 10.67 2.00
N GLY A 76 22.55 11.54 1.73
CA GLY A 76 21.13 11.27 1.97
C GLY A 76 20.63 10.05 1.22
N ILE A 77 20.80 10.00 -0.11
CA ILE A 77 20.31 8.88 -0.92
C ILE A 77 21.02 7.56 -0.55
N GLN A 78 22.33 7.60 -0.30
CA GLN A 78 23.08 6.39 0.05
C GLN A 78 22.71 5.88 1.44
N ALA A 79 22.36 6.76 2.38
CA ALA A 79 21.89 6.38 3.70
C ALA A 79 20.52 5.69 3.65
N VAL A 80 19.55 6.23 2.90
CA VAL A 80 18.25 5.57 2.74
C VAL A 80 18.38 4.27 1.96
N LEU A 81 19.23 4.24 0.93
CA LEU A 81 19.51 3.04 0.14
C LEU A 81 20.12 1.91 0.99
N ALA A 82 21.13 2.24 1.80
CA ALA A 82 21.72 1.28 2.73
C ALA A 82 20.70 0.87 3.80
N GLY A 83 19.93 1.83 4.32
CA GLY A 83 18.90 1.59 5.34
C GLY A 83 17.82 0.62 4.88
N ASN A 84 17.30 0.78 3.66
CA ASN A 84 16.29 -0.11 3.09
C ASN A 84 16.87 -1.52 2.91
N ASN A 85 17.91 -1.65 2.09
CA ASN A 85 18.44 -2.94 1.69
C ASN A 85 19.00 -3.75 2.87
N LEU A 86 19.68 -3.11 3.83
CA LEU A 86 20.16 -3.81 5.03
C LEU A 86 19.01 -4.26 5.93
N SER A 87 18.00 -3.40 6.14
CA SER A 87 16.85 -3.76 6.97
C SER A 87 16.04 -4.89 6.34
N LEU A 88 15.85 -4.86 5.02
CA LEU A 88 15.18 -5.91 4.27
C LEU A 88 15.94 -7.24 4.38
N VAL A 89 17.26 -7.22 4.21
CA VAL A 89 18.10 -8.43 4.37
C VAL A 89 17.97 -9.02 5.77
N ILE A 90 18.07 -8.20 6.82
CA ILE A 90 17.92 -8.66 8.21
C ILE A 90 16.52 -9.25 8.42
N SER A 91 15.48 -8.56 7.97
CA SER A 91 14.11 -9.06 8.06
C SER A 91 13.94 -10.41 7.35
N SER A 92 14.44 -10.52 6.12
CA SER A 92 14.36 -11.74 5.33
C SER A 92 15.11 -12.91 5.98
N LEU A 93 16.26 -12.67 6.60
CA LEU A 93 17.01 -13.68 7.36
C LEU A 93 16.29 -14.09 8.66
N CYS A 94 15.66 -13.14 9.36
CA CYS A 94 14.81 -13.43 10.50
C CYS A 94 13.61 -14.30 10.10
N LEU A 95 12.95 -13.99 8.98
CA LEU A 95 11.86 -14.81 8.45
C LEU A 95 12.33 -16.19 7.99
N TYR A 96 13.50 -16.28 7.35
CA TYR A 96 14.12 -17.57 7.04
C TYR A 96 14.29 -18.41 8.31
N TYR A 97 14.84 -17.83 9.39
CA TYR A 97 14.98 -18.52 10.67
C TYR A 97 13.64 -19.00 11.21
N CYS A 98 12.61 -18.14 11.23
CA CYS A 98 11.26 -18.52 11.64
C CYS A 98 10.68 -19.66 10.79
N LEU A 99 10.92 -19.66 9.47
CA LEU A 99 10.46 -20.70 8.55
C LEU A 99 11.25 -22.02 8.70
N SER A 100 12.50 -21.98 9.17
CA SER A 100 13.35 -23.14 9.38
C SER A 100 13.14 -23.83 10.74
N LYS A 101 12.51 -23.17 11.70
CA LYS A 101 12.25 -23.74 13.03
C LYS A 101 10.87 -24.40 13.12
N ASN A 102 10.84 -25.55 13.79
CA ASN A 102 9.60 -26.27 14.08
C ASN A 102 9.01 -25.87 15.42
N GLU A 103 9.86 -25.65 16.42
CA GLU A 103 9.47 -25.20 17.76
C GLU A 103 9.53 -23.68 17.89
N CYS A 104 8.56 -23.10 18.62
CA CYS A 104 8.46 -21.66 18.86
C CYS A 104 9.20 -21.29 20.16
N ASP A 105 10.52 -21.38 20.14
CA ASP A 105 11.37 -20.95 21.25
C ASP A 105 11.44 -19.40 21.37
N ILE A 106 12.15 -18.90 22.38
CA ILE A 106 12.34 -17.46 22.59
C ILE A 106 13.00 -16.81 21.36
N LEU A 107 13.92 -17.52 20.70
CA LEU A 107 14.62 -17.01 19.51
C LEU A 107 13.70 -16.91 18.30
N TYR A 108 12.73 -17.81 18.14
CA TYR A 108 11.69 -17.72 17.13
C TYR A 108 10.87 -16.44 17.29
N PHE A 109 10.39 -16.16 18.50
CA PHE A 109 9.62 -14.94 18.76
C PHE A 109 10.48 -13.67 18.63
N ALA A 110 11.73 -13.70 19.10
CA ALA A 110 12.67 -12.60 18.91
C ALA A 110 12.94 -12.33 17.43
N SER A 111 13.10 -13.38 16.62
CA SER A 111 13.29 -13.28 15.17
C SER A 111 12.03 -12.76 14.48
N LEU A 112 10.84 -13.20 14.90
CA LEU A 112 9.58 -12.70 14.33
C LEU A 112 9.38 -11.21 14.62
N ILE A 113 9.62 -10.77 15.86
CA ILE A 113 9.57 -9.36 16.25
C ILE A 113 10.63 -8.56 15.47
N GLY A 114 11.84 -9.11 15.35
CA GLY A 114 12.92 -8.53 14.54
C GLY A 114 12.50 -8.36 13.08
N ALA A 115 11.89 -9.38 12.47
CA ALA A 115 11.37 -9.32 11.12
C ALA A 115 10.35 -8.20 10.95
N LEU A 116 9.36 -8.10 11.84
CA LEU A 116 8.35 -7.03 11.79
C LEU A 116 8.98 -5.64 11.90
N PHE A 117 9.89 -5.45 12.86
CA PHE A 117 10.60 -4.18 13.07
C PHE A 117 11.44 -3.77 11.87
N PHE A 118 12.30 -4.67 11.37
CA PHE A 118 13.18 -4.37 10.24
C PHE A 118 12.43 -4.26 8.90
N SER A 119 11.29 -4.94 8.75
CA SER A 119 10.43 -4.73 7.58
C SER A 119 9.84 -3.33 7.56
N ALA A 120 9.35 -2.84 8.69
CA ALA A 120 8.85 -1.47 8.83
C ALA A 120 9.95 -0.44 8.57
N LEU A 121 11.17 -0.68 9.09
CA LEU A 121 12.33 0.18 8.83
C LEU A 121 12.71 0.20 7.34
N SER A 122 12.65 -0.94 6.66
CA SER A 122 12.87 -1.05 5.21
C SER A 122 11.83 -0.24 4.43
N ASN A 123 10.54 -0.38 4.73
CA ASN A 123 9.49 0.37 4.04
C ASN A 123 9.60 1.89 4.24
N ILE A 124 9.99 2.33 5.44
CA ILE A 124 10.27 3.74 5.72
C ILE A 124 11.46 4.24 4.87
N ALA A 125 12.55 3.47 4.82
CA ALA A 125 13.74 3.83 4.04
C ALA A 125 13.47 3.81 2.52
N SER A 126 12.75 2.81 2.01
CA SER A 126 12.24 2.73 0.63
C SER A 126 11.39 3.96 0.27
N SER A 127 10.52 4.42 1.19
CA SER A 127 9.76 5.65 0.99
C SER A 127 10.69 6.88 0.84
N GLY A 128 11.77 6.92 1.61
CA GLY A 128 12.84 7.92 1.48
C GLY A 128 13.58 7.84 0.14
N GLU A 129 13.92 6.64 -0.32
CA GLU A 129 14.50 6.44 -1.66
C GLU A 129 13.57 6.96 -2.75
N LYS A 130 12.31 6.53 -2.74
CA LYS A 130 11.31 6.98 -3.71
C LYS A 130 11.17 8.51 -3.72
N LEU A 131 11.20 9.14 -2.54
CA LEU A 131 11.22 10.60 -2.43
C LEU A 131 12.46 11.21 -3.08
N ALA A 132 13.65 10.69 -2.77
CA ALA A 132 14.91 11.18 -3.32
C ALA A 132 14.96 11.05 -4.85
N PHE A 133 14.55 9.90 -5.39
CA PHE A 133 14.49 9.63 -6.82
C PHE A 133 13.47 10.52 -7.54
N THR A 134 12.23 10.56 -7.06
CA THR A 134 11.09 11.15 -7.81
C THR A 134 10.83 12.62 -7.53
N LYS A 135 11.29 13.15 -6.38
CA LYS A 135 11.02 14.55 -5.98
C LYS A 135 12.26 15.42 -5.84
N ASP A 136 13.46 14.85 -5.79
CA ASP A 136 14.72 15.62 -5.72
C ASP A 136 15.59 15.40 -6.96
N TRP A 137 16.17 14.21 -7.13
CA TRP A 137 17.18 13.96 -8.16
C TRP A 137 16.65 14.14 -9.58
N ILE A 138 15.47 13.58 -9.88
CA ILE A 138 14.88 13.74 -11.21
C ILE A 138 14.57 15.21 -11.55
N VAL A 139 14.16 16.00 -10.54
CA VAL A 139 13.85 17.42 -10.71
C VAL A 139 15.12 18.20 -11.05
N VAL A 140 16.23 17.91 -10.37
CA VAL A 140 17.54 18.50 -10.70
C VAL A 140 17.96 18.15 -12.13
N LEU A 141 17.88 16.88 -12.52
CA LEU A 141 18.25 16.47 -13.89
C LEU A 141 17.40 17.16 -14.96
N ALA A 142 16.08 17.23 -14.77
CA ALA A 142 15.19 17.91 -15.72
C ALA A 142 15.47 19.42 -15.80
N THR A 143 15.67 20.08 -14.65
CA THR A 143 15.93 21.54 -14.58
C THR A 143 17.20 21.93 -15.32
N TYR A 144 18.26 21.11 -15.23
CA TYR A 144 19.56 21.39 -15.86
C TYR A 144 19.77 20.61 -17.18
N SER A 145 18.68 20.18 -17.82
CA SER A 145 18.71 19.53 -19.14
C SER A 145 18.61 20.51 -20.32
N ASN A 146 18.66 21.83 -20.07
CA ASN A 146 18.48 22.89 -21.07
C ASN A 146 17.19 22.79 -21.91
N GLY A 147 16.15 22.15 -21.36
CA GLY A 147 14.88 21.99 -22.06
C GLY A 147 14.82 20.78 -23.00
N ASP A 148 15.87 19.97 -23.09
CA ASP A 148 15.86 18.71 -23.86
C ASP A 148 14.79 17.73 -23.38
N VAL A 149 14.49 17.76 -22.08
CA VAL A 149 13.49 16.88 -21.45
C VAL A 149 12.66 17.68 -20.47
N THR A 150 11.34 17.58 -20.59
CA THR A 150 10.42 18.23 -19.65
C THR A 150 10.31 17.43 -18.36
N LEU A 151 10.07 18.12 -17.23
CA LEU A 151 9.82 17.44 -15.95
C LEU A 151 8.60 16.51 -16.02
N ALA A 152 7.59 16.85 -16.83
CA ALA A 152 6.42 16.03 -17.05
C ALA A 152 6.78 14.68 -17.72
N GLU A 153 7.61 14.71 -18.77
CA GLU A 153 8.12 13.48 -19.41
C GLU A 153 8.97 12.65 -18.45
N CYS A 154 9.84 13.29 -17.67
CA CYS A 154 10.64 12.60 -16.67
C CYS A 154 9.77 11.89 -15.62
N ASN A 155 8.79 12.60 -15.07
CA ASN A 155 7.85 12.05 -14.08
C ASN A 155 7.02 10.91 -14.67
N SER A 156 6.60 11.04 -15.93
CA SER A 156 5.89 9.98 -16.65
C SER A 156 6.74 8.71 -16.75
N LYS A 157 8.02 8.82 -17.13
CA LYS A 157 8.94 7.67 -17.19
C LYS A 157 9.15 7.01 -15.82
N MET A 158 9.33 7.81 -14.76
CA MET A 158 9.45 7.28 -13.39
C MET A 158 8.20 6.51 -12.99
N HIS A 159 7.01 7.06 -13.28
CA HIS A 159 5.75 6.38 -13.00
C HIS A 159 5.60 5.07 -13.78
N ILE A 160 5.98 5.04 -15.06
CA ILE A 160 5.95 3.81 -15.87
C ILE A 160 6.83 2.72 -15.23
N ILE A 161 8.04 3.05 -14.80
CA ILE A 161 8.96 2.11 -14.13
C ILE A 161 8.33 1.53 -12.86
N ASP A 162 7.74 2.38 -12.01
CA ASP A 162 7.08 1.94 -10.76
C ASP A 162 5.91 0.99 -11.06
N GLN A 163 5.09 1.32 -12.07
CA GLN A 163 3.94 0.50 -12.45
C GLN A 163 4.35 -0.83 -13.08
N THR A 164 5.35 -0.84 -13.97
CA THR A 164 5.90 -2.08 -14.52
C THR A 164 6.45 -2.98 -13.42
N SER A 165 7.14 -2.41 -12.44
CA SER A 165 7.64 -3.15 -11.28
C SER A 165 6.50 -3.73 -10.44
N ALA A 166 5.47 -2.93 -10.17
CA ALA A 166 4.28 -3.36 -9.42
C ALA A 166 3.47 -4.45 -10.13
N MET A 167 3.56 -4.52 -11.46
CA MET A 167 2.92 -5.56 -12.28
C MET A 167 3.73 -6.86 -12.29
N LEU A 168 5.03 -6.79 -12.61
CA LEU A 168 5.85 -7.97 -12.92
C LEU A 168 6.41 -8.67 -11.68
N SER A 169 6.76 -7.92 -10.63
CA SER A 169 7.43 -8.49 -9.45
C SER A 169 6.61 -9.57 -8.74
N PRO A 170 5.29 -9.40 -8.53
CA PRO A 170 4.46 -10.45 -7.93
C PRO A 170 4.38 -11.73 -8.77
N VAL A 171 4.30 -11.61 -10.09
CA VAL A 171 4.29 -12.77 -11.00
C VAL A 171 5.62 -13.50 -10.92
N PHE A 172 6.73 -12.76 -10.91
CA PHE A 172 8.06 -13.33 -10.80
C PHE A 172 8.23 -14.13 -9.50
N VAL A 173 7.91 -13.55 -8.35
CA VAL A 173 7.98 -14.25 -7.05
C VAL A 173 6.99 -15.42 -6.99
N GLY A 174 5.75 -15.23 -7.46
CA GLY A 174 4.74 -16.31 -7.48
C GLY A 174 5.16 -17.49 -8.35
N TYR A 175 5.81 -17.24 -9.49
CA TYR A 175 6.38 -18.27 -10.35
C TYR A 175 7.57 -18.97 -9.68
N MET A 176 8.49 -18.22 -9.05
CA MET A 176 9.60 -18.82 -8.30
C MET A 176 9.11 -19.75 -7.18
N LEU A 177 8.04 -19.38 -6.47
CA LEU A 177 7.40 -20.19 -5.43
C LEU A 177 6.76 -21.48 -5.95
N THR A 178 6.56 -21.61 -7.27
CA THR A 178 6.13 -22.89 -7.87
C THR A 178 7.25 -23.93 -7.85
N PHE A 179 8.52 -23.50 -7.86
CA PHE A 179 9.70 -24.38 -7.94
C PHE A 179 10.59 -24.34 -6.69
N GLN A 180 10.41 -23.34 -5.83
CA GLN A 180 11.28 -23.06 -4.69
C GLN A 180 10.47 -22.96 -3.40
N SER A 181 11.07 -23.42 -2.29
CA SER A 181 10.47 -23.25 -0.97
C SER A 181 10.50 -21.79 -0.51
N TYR A 182 9.58 -21.43 0.38
CA TYR A 182 9.57 -20.11 1.02
C TYR A 182 10.89 -19.73 1.71
N GLN A 183 11.57 -20.72 2.30
CA GLN A 183 12.90 -20.56 2.89
C GLN A 183 13.92 -20.11 1.84
N THR A 184 13.90 -20.77 0.68
CA THR A 184 14.80 -20.44 -0.43
C THR A 184 14.50 -19.05 -0.99
N ILE A 185 13.21 -18.69 -1.13
CA ILE A 185 12.81 -17.35 -1.56
C ILE A 185 13.31 -16.25 -0.60
N ALA A 186 13.22 -16.47 0.72
CA ALA A 186 13.76 -15.52 1.69
C ALA A 186 15.27 -15.28 1.50
N ILE A 187 16.05 -16.36 1.30
CA ILE A 187 17.49 -16.25 0.99
C ILE A 187 17.72 -15.54 -0.34
N LEU A 188 16.98 -15.90 -1.39
CA LEU A 188 17.13 -15.29 -2.72
C LEU A 188 16.81 -13.79 -2.69
N LEU A 189 15.79 -13.37 -1.94
CA LEU A 189 15.47 -11.95 -1.75
C LEU A 189 16.56 -11.22 -0.96
N ALA A 190 17.15 -11.85 0.06
CA ALA A 190 18.28 -11.26 0.78
C ALA A 190 19.49 -11.06 -0.15
N ILE A 191 19.85 -12.08 -0.94
CA ILE A 191 20.94 -12.00 -1.92
C ILE A 191 20.63 -10.92 -2.99
N TRP A 192 19.41 -10.92 -3.52
CA TRP A 192 18.96 -9.94 -4.51
C TRP A 192 19.14 -8.51 -4.01
N ASN A 193 18.74 -8.22 -2.76
CA ASN A 193 18.83 -6.87 -2.20
C ASN A 193 20.27 -6.45 -1.88
N VAL A 194 21.15 -7.37 -1.48
CA VAL A 194 22.59 -7.06 -1.36
C VAL A 194 23.20 -6.69 -2.71
N ILE A 195 22.91 -7.48 -3.75
CA ILE A 195 23.42 -7.24 -5.10
C ILE A 195 22.85 -5.93 -5.67
N SER A 196 21.53 -5.73 -5.52
CA SER A 196 20.82 -4.53 -5.96
C SER A 196 21.43 -3.29 -5.32
N TRP A 197 21.60 -3.29 -4.00
CA TRP A 197 22.25 -2.19 -3.27
C TRP A 197 23.63 -1.84 -3.82
N ILE A 198 24.50 -2.84 -4.06
CA ILE A 198 25.85 -2.61 -4.60
C ILE A 198 25.78 -1.96 -5.98
N ILE A 199 24.92 -2.47 -6.87
CA ILE A 199 24.75 -1.94 -8.22
C ILE A 199 24.23 -0.50 -8.16
N GLU A 200 23.18 -0.27 -7.37
CA GLU A 200 22.55 1.05 -7.21
C GLU A 200 23.51 2.08 -6.61
N PHE A 201 24.30 1.69 -5.61
CA PHE A 201 25.36 2.51 -5.05
C PHE A 201 26.33 2.98 -6.14
N ILE A 202 26.80 2.05 -6.98
CA ILE A 202 27.74 2.36 -8.07
C ILE A 202 27.08 3.28 -9.11
N LEU A 203 25.84 2.99 -9.53
CA LEU A 203 25.11 3.78 -10.52
C LEU A 203 24.86 5.21 -10.03
N LEU A 204 24.38 5.37 -8.79
CA LEU A 204 24.10 6.68 -8.19
C LEU A 204 25.38 7.46 -7.91
N LYS A 205 26.46 6.82 -7.47
CA LYS A 205 27.75 7.50 -7.28
C LYS A 205 28.34 7.97 -8.62
N LYS A 206 28.22 7.15 -9.67
CA LYS A 206 28.61 7.55 -11.03
C LYS A 206 27.77 8.72 -11.54
N LEU A 207 26.46 8.70 -11.32
CA LEU A 207 25.56 9.80 -11.68
C LEU A 207 25.91 11.09 -10.93
N TYR A 208 26.11 11.00 -9.61
CA TYR A 208 26.48 12.14 -8.77
C TYR A 208 27.77 12.80 -9.23
N ASN A 209 28.80 12.01 -9.55
CA ASN A 209 30.07 12.52 -10.06
C ASN A 209 29.96 13.10 -11.49
N SER A 210 28.98 12.63 -12.28
CA SER A 210 28.77 13.11 -13.66
C SER A 210 27.98 14.41 -13.74
N VAL A 211 27.20 14.75 -12.70
CA VAL A 211 26.32 15.94 -12.69
C VAL A 211 26.66 16.84 -11.50
N PRO A 212 27.54 17.84 -11.67
CA PRO A 212 27.98 18.72 -10.59
C PRO A 212 26.82 19.43 -9.85
N HIS A 213 25.72 19.75 -10.54
CA HIS A 213 24.55 20.41 -9.96
C HIS A 213 23.85 19.59 -8.85
N LEU A 214 24.03 18.26 -8.81
CA LEU A 214 23.55 17.44 -7.69
C LEU A 214 24.29 17.76 -6.38
N SER A 215 25.54 18.25 -6.47
CA SER A 215 26.35 18.62 -5.30
C SER A 215 25.90 19.94 -4.66
N THR A 216 25.23 20.80 -5.42
CA THR A 216 24.74 22.10 -4.94
C THR A 216 23.25 22.02 -4.59
N ARG A 217 22.90 22.21 -3.31
CA ARG A 217 21.52 22.53 -2.93
C ARG A 217 21.35 24.04 -2.98
N SER A 218 20.54 24.55 -3.92
CA SER A 218 20.11 25.95 -3.86
C SER A 218 19.27 26.12 -2.59
N ARG A 219 19.76 26.87 -1.62
CA ARG A 219 19.10 27.13 -0.34
C ARG A 219 17.90 28.09 -0.48
N LYS A 220 17.29 28.21 -1.66
CA LYS A 220 16.18 29.15 -1.91
C LYS A 220 14.95 28.91 -1.01
N ASN A 221 14.82 27.76 -0.36
CA ASN A 221 13.64 27.44 0.46
C ASN A 221 13.71 27.85 1.95
N ILE A 222 14.75 28.55 2.44
CA ILE A 222 14.69 29.12 3.81
C ILE A 222 14.11 30.55 3.81
N ASP A 223 14.10 31.24 2.66
CA ASP A 223 13.59 32.61 2.60
C ASP A 223 12.21 32.74 1.97
N THR A 224 11.75 31.75 1.19
CA THR A 224 10.33 31.62 0.90
C THR A 224 9.70 30.74 1.97
N GLY A 225 9.50 31.32 3.15
CA GLY A 225 8.52 30.81 4.09
C GLY A 225 7.23 30.54 3.33
N ILE A 226 6.62 29.39 3.61
CA ILE A 226 5.29 29.02 3.14
C ILE A 226 4.41 30.30 3.13
N PRO A 227 3.76 30.70 2.01
CA PRO A 227 3.14 32.03 1.86
C PRO A 227 1.95 32.31 2.80
N LEU A 228 1.79 31.55 3.88
CA LEU A 228 0.55 31.46 4.61
C LEU A 228 0.18 32.67 5.46
N LEU A 229 1.03 33.71 5.66
CA LEU A 229 0.59 34.89 6.43
C LEU A 229 1.45 36.18 6.35
N ASP A 230 2.35 36.32 5.38
CA ASP A 230 3.33 37.42 5.42
C ASP A 230 2.79 38.81 4.98
N SER A 231 1.48 38.97 4.76
CA SER A 231 0.90 40.23 4.28
C SER A 231 0.16 41.07 5.33
N LYS A 232 0.05 40.65 6.60
CA LYS A 232 -0.65 41.48 7.62
C LYS A 232 0.13 41.92 8.85
N TYR A 233 1.40 41.52 9.00
CA TYR A 233 2.22 41.93 10.14
C TYR A 233 3.62 42.37 9.69
N LYS A 234 3.68 43.37 8.80
CA LYS A 234 4.93 44.03 8.43
C LYS A 234 5.23 45.33 9.21
N ASN A 235 4.50 45.58 10.30
CA ASN A 235 4.77 46.69 11.20
C ASN A 235 4.98 46.16 12.63
N SER A 236 6.18 45.71 12.95
CA SER A 236 6.85 46.07 14.20
C SER A 236 8.26 45.48 14.21
N ASN A 237 9.21 46.33 14.58
CA ASN A 237 10.62 46.03 14.72
C ASN A 237 10.88 44.89 15.70
N ASN A 238 12.00 44.19 15.46
CA ASN A 238 12.78 43.40 16.43
C ASN A 238 12.11 42.15 17.02
N ASP A 239 12.37 40.99 16.42
CA ASP A 239 12.86 39.79 17.13
C ASP A 239 13.14 38.66 16.12
N GLU A 240 14.41 38.31 15.94
CA GLU A 240 14.96 37.34 14.98
C GLU A 240 14.56 35.87 15.24
N ASN A 241 13.55 35.60 16.07
CA ASN A 241 13.02 34.26 16.18
C ASN A 241 12.00 34.04 15.05
N LYS A 242 12.49 33.57 13.88
CA LYS A 242 11.70 32.84 12.87
C LYS A 242 11.02 31.64 13.55
N LYS A 243 9.99 31.89 14.36
CA LYS A 243 9.09 30.88 14.89
C LYS A 243 8.38 30.32 13.69
N VAL A 244 8.84 29.16 13.24
CA VAL A 244 8.07 28.29 12.35
C VAL A 244 6.68 28.20 12.99
N VAL A 245 5.69 28.85 12.38
CA VAL A 245 4.32 28.78 12.85
C VAL A 245 3.92 27.33 12.69
N LYS A 246 4.05 26.54 13.75
CA LYS A 246 3.45 25.22 13.83
C LYS A 246 1.95 25.47 13.75
N LEU A 247 1.35 25.31 12.58
CA LEU A 247 -0.10 25.23 12.48
C LEU A 247 -0.54 24.13 13.46
N SER A 248 -1.43 24.49 14.38
CA SER A 248 -2.01 23.51 15.29
C SER A 248 -2.74 22.44 14.48
N PHE A 249 -2.66 21.18 14.91
CA PHE A 249 -3.39 20.08 14.27
C PHE A 249 -4.89 20.39 14.12
N TYR A 250 -5.47 21.04 15.13
CA TYR A 250 -6.85 21.50 15.10
C TYR A 250 -7.14 22.48 13.96
N SER A 251 -6.24 23.43 13.68
CA SER A 251 -6.46 24.39 12.59
C SER A 251 -6.38 23.72 11.22
N MET A 252 -5.47 22.76 11.04
CA MET A 252 -5.39 21.96 9.81
C MET A 252 -6.66 21.15 9.58
N LEU A 253 -7.19 20.52 10.63
CA LEU A 253 -8.42 19.73 10.57
C LEU A 253 -9.64 20.62 10.27
N LYS A 254 -9.73 21.79 10.90
CA LYS A 254 -10.77 22.79 10.62
C LYS A 254 -10.70 23.28 9.17
N THR A 255 -9.50 23.52 8.63
CA THR A 255 -9.31 23.89 7.23
C THR A 255 -9.76 22.78 6.28
N TYR A 256 -9.47 21.52 6.60
CA TYR A 256 -9.91 20.36 5.80
C TYR A 256 -11.44 20.23 5.77
N PHE A 257 -12.09 20.18 6.94
CA PHE A 257 -13.56 20.06 7.01
C PHE A 257 -14.30 21.31 6.53
N GLY A 258 -13.63 22.47 6.49
CA GLY A 258 -14.16 23.69 5.92
C GLY A 258 -14.12 23.74 4.38
N GLN A 259 -13.45 22.80 3.70
CA GLN A 259 -13.39 22.81 2.24
C GLN A 259 -14.75 22.43 1.61
N PRO A 260 -15.18 23.08 0.53
CA PRO A 260 -16.44 22.75 -0.15
C PRO A 260 -16.46 21.33 -0.73
N VAL A 261 -15.29 20.74 -0.97
CA VAL A 261 -15.11 19.39 -1.52
C VAL A 261 -14.82 18.33 -0.45
N PHE A 262 -14.95 18.65 0.85
CA PHE A 262 -14.58 17.71 1.91
C PHE A 262 -15.37 16.39 1.83
N LEU A 263 -16.64 16.42 1.43
CA LEU A 263 -17.48 15.23 1.28
C LEU A 263 -16.93 14.29 0.19
N ALA A 264 -16.45 14.84 -0.93
CA ALA A 264 -15.79 14.06 -1.96
C ALA A 264 -14.46 13.49 -1.46
N ALA A 265 -13.62 14.31 -0.83
CA ALA A 265 -12.34 13.85 -0.26
C ALA A 265 -12.55 12.74 0.79
N PHE A 266 -13.52 12.90 1.68
CA PHE A 266 -13.87 11.91 2.70
C PHE A 266 -14.44 10.61 2.11
N SER A 267 -15.19 10.70 1.00
CA SER A 267 -15.65 9.50 0.28
C SER A 267 -14.49 8.64 -0.21
N LEU A 268 -13.41 9.26 -0.72
CA LEU A 268 -12.20 8.55 -1.12
C LEU A 268 -11.49 7.94 0.10
N ALA A 269 -11.47 8.63 1.25
CA ALA A 269 -10.83 8.10 2.45
C ALA A 269 -11.52 6.83 2.97
N LEU A 270 -12.86 6.76 2.88
CA LEU A 270 -13.63 5.56 3.26
C LEU A 270 -13.28 4.32 2.42
N LEU A 271 -12.82 4.50 1.17
CA LEU A 271 -12.38 3.39 0.32
C LEU A 271 -11.09 2.72 0.82
N TYR A 272 -10.33 3.35 1.73
CA TYR A 272 -9.18 2.73 2.38
C TYR A 272 -9.57 1.80 3.54
N PHE A 273 -10.82 1.86 4.02
CA PHE A 273 -11.34 0.95 5.03
C PHE A 273 -11.89 -0.33 4.38
N THR A 274 -11.00 -1.10 3.73
CA THR A 274 -11.40 -2.29 2.97
C THR A 274 -10.38 -3.42 3.05
N VAL A 275 -10.83 -4.64 3.37
CA VAL A 275 -10.00 -5.85 3.27
C VAL A 275 -9.94 -6.39 1.82
N LEU A 276 -10.68 -5.77 0.89
CA LEU A 276 -10.81 -6.17 -0.51
C LEU A 276 -9.74 -5.54 -1.41
N GLY A 277 -8.69 -4.97 -0.81
CA GLY A 277 -7.53 -4.49 -1.54
C GLY A 277 -6.63 -5.63 -2.02
N PHE A 278 -5.93 -5.42 -3.13
CA PHE A 278 -4.69 -6.17 -3.39
C PHE A 278 -3.58 -5.62 -2.50
N ASP A 279 -3.73 -5.75 -1.20
CA ASP A 279 -2.67 -5.58 -0.22
C ASP A 279 -2.33 -6.94 0.39
N GLY A 280 -1.55 -6.97 1.46
CA GLY A 280 -1.20 -8.23 2.10
C GLY A 280 -2.41 -8.98 2.66
N LEU A 281 -3.51 -8.29 3.01
CA LEU A 281 -4.70 -8.94 3.61
C LEU A 281 -5.50 -9.68 2.55
N GLY A 282 -5.77 -9.03 1.41
CA GLY A 282 -6.47 -9.69 0.30
C GLY A 282 -5.67 -10.87 -0.26
N ILE A 283 -4.33 -10.73 -0.36
CA ILE A 283 -3.43 -11.85 -0.67
C ILE A 283 -3.55 -12.95 0.37
N GLY A 284 -3.48 -12.59 1.65
CA GLY A 284 -3.50 -13.54 2.75
C GLY A 284 -4.78 -14.35 2.77
N TYR A 285 -5.92 -13.71 2.53
CA TYR A 285 -7.20 -14.39 2.43
C TYR A 285 -7.23 -15.35 1.24
N ALA A 286 -6.84 -14.89 0.04
CA ALA A 286 -6.76 -15.75 -1.14
C ALA A 286 -5.83 -16.96 -0.92
N LYS A 287 -4.72 -16.77 -0.19
CA LYS A 287 -3.83 -17.86 0.18
C LYS A 287 -4.45 -18.83 1.20
N THR A 288 -5.20 -18.33 2.19
CA THR A 288 -5.95 -19.18 3.12
C THR A 288 -7.07 -19.97 2.44
N MET A 289 -7.60 -19.50 1.31
CA MET A 289 -8.52 -20.28 0.46
C MET A 289 -7.82 -21.41 -0.31
N GLY A 290 -6.50 -21.58 -0.16
CA GLY A 290 -5.72 -22.58 -0.86
C GLY A 290 -5.28 -22.19 -2.28
N LEU A 291 -5.42 -20.92 -2.68
CA LEU A 291 -5.01 -20.51 -4.01
C LEU A 291 -3.47 -20.56 -4.16
N PRO A 292 -2.94 -21.13 -5.26
CA PRO A 292 -1.51 -21.11 -5.54
C PRO A 292 -0.96 -19.69 -5.70
N GLU A 293 0.29 -19.50 -5.29
CA GLU A 293 0.97 -18.21 -5.21
C GLU A 293 1.11 -17.53 -6.58
N VAL A 294 1.30 -18.34 -7.64
CA VAL A 294 1.37 -17.87 -9.02
C VAL A 294 0.06 -17.21 -9.47
N TRP A 295 -1.10 -17.75 -9.06
CA TRP A 295 -2.40 -17.16 -9.37
C TRP A 295 -2.64 -15.85 -8.61
N ILE A 296 -2.16 -15.76 -7.37
CA ILE A 296 -2.16 -14.50 -6.62
C ILE A 296 -1.25 -13.47 -7.33
N GLY A 297 -0.08 -13.89 -7.82
CA GLY A 297 0.82 -13.07 -8.61
C GLY A 297 0.17 -12.53 -9.88
N TYR A 298 -0.49 -13.39 -10.67
CA TYR A 298 -1.25 -12.97 -11.85
C TYR A 298 -2.39 -12.03 -11.50
N SER A 299 -3.10 -12.28 -10.41
CA SER A 299 -4.18 -11.41 -9.96
C SER A 299 -3.67 -10.00 -9.66
N ARG A 300 -2.48 -9.87 -9.05
CA ARG A 300 -1.82 -8.56 -8.83
C ARG A 300 -1.38 -7.91 -10.13
N PHE A 301 -0.84 -8.68 -11.08
CA PHE A 301 -0.49 -8.16 -12.40
C PHE A 301 -1.71 -7.55 -13.10
N ILE A 302 -2.81 -8.30 -13.17
CA ILE A 302 -4.05 -7.85 -13.83
C ILE A 302 -4.65 -6.66 -13.08
N GLY A 303 -4.68 -6.70 -11.75
CA GLY A 303 -5.18 -5.59 -10.92
C GLY A 303 -4.39 -4.30 -11.11
N SER A 304 -3.05 -4.39 -11.22
CA SER A 304 -2.19 -3.24 -11.57
C SER A 304 -2.42 -2.77 -13.00
N ALA A 305 -2.61 -3.69 -13.96
CA ALA A 305 -2.93 -3.37 -15.35
C ALA A 305 -4.25 -2.64 -15.50
N LEU A 306 -5.30 -3.06 -14.80
CA LEU A 306 -6.58 -2.36 -14.78
C LEU A 306 -6.49 -0.98 -14.15
N GLY A 307 -5.63 -0.81 -13.12
CA GLY A 307 -5.31 0.51 -12.57
C GLY A 307 -4.65 1.42 -13.60
N VAL A 308 -3.62 0.95 -14.31
CA VAL A 308 -2.96 1.71 -15.39
C VAL A 308 -3.94 2.01 -16.53
N LEU A 309 -4.74 1.03 -16.92
CA LEU A 309 -5.75 1.18 -17.97
C LEU A 309 -6.77 2.25 -17.60
N SER A 310 -7.21 2.32 -16.34
CA SER A 310 -8.12 3.36 -15.87
C SER A 310 -7.50 4.75 -16.01
N ALA A 311 -6.22 4.93 -15.70
CA ALA A 311 -5.52 6.20 -15.86
C ALA A 311 -5.39 6.62 -17.32
N PHE A 312 -5.19 5.64 -18.23
CA PHE A 312 -5.18 5.90 -19.67
C PHE A 312 -6.56 6.28 -20.20
N ILE A 313 -7.62 5.61 -19.74
CA ILE A 313 -9.00 5.83 -20.19
C ILE A 313 -9.60 7.11 -19.58
N TYR A 314 -9.13 7.53 -18.41
CA TYR A 314 -9.69 8.64 -17.63
C TYR A 314 -9.90 9.94 -18.44
N PRO A 315 -8.90 10.49 -19.18
CA PRO A 315 -9.08 11.74 -19.91
C PRO A 315 -10.16 11.67 -20.99
N PHE A 316 -10.37 10.49 -21.59
CA PHE A 316 -11.38 10.28 -22.62
C PHE A 316 -12.79 10.32 -22.01
N ILE A 317 -13.00 9.62 -20.89
CA ILE A 317 -14.30 9.64 -20.20
C ILE A 317 -14.57 11.04 -19.62
N GLN A 318 -13.57 11.65 -19.00
CA GLN A 318 -13.65 12.99 -18.42
C GLN A 318 -14.04 14.03 -19.47
N LYS A 319 -13.50 13.97 -20.70
CA LYS A 319 -13.88 14.87 -21.79
C LYS A 319 -15.35 14.71 -22.21
N CYS A 320 -15.91 13.51 -22.10
CA CYS A 320 -17.29 13.22 -22.50
C CYS A 320 -18.32 13.62 -21.44
N ILE A 321 -18.07 13.31 -20.16
CA ILE A 321 -19.09 13.46 -19.10
C ILE A 321 -18.65 14.37 -17.93
N GLY A 322 -17.42 14.86 -17.95
CA GLY A 322 -16.84 15.67 -16.88
C GLY A 322 -16.30 14.85 -15.71
N THR A 323 -15.46 15.50 -14.91
CA THR A 323 -14.75 14.93 -13.75
C THR A 323 -15.69 14.37 -12.68
N GLU A 324 -16.73 15.13 -12.34
CA GLU A 324 -17.75 14.75 -11.33
C GLU A 324 -18.45 13.43 -11.70
N LYS A 325 -18.90 13.30 -12.96
CA LYS A 325 -19.61 12.10 -13.44
C LYS A 325 -18.65 10.94 -13.71
N THR A 326 -17.40 11.20 -14.08
CA THR A 326 -16.38 10.15 -14.27
C THR A 326 -16.09 9.44 -12.95
N SER A 327 -15.94 10.19 -11.85
CA SER A 327 -15.74 9.59 -10.53
C SER A 327 -17.01 8.86 -10.06
N LEU A 328 -18.21 9.37 -10.37
CA LEU A 328 -19.48 8.68 -10.10
C LEU A 328 -19.55 7.32 -10.80
N LEU A 329 -19.17 7.27 -12.09
CA LEU A 329 -19.07 6.03 -12.86
C LEU A 329 -18.08 5.06 -12.22
N GLY A 330 -16.94 5.57 -11.74
CA GLY A 330 -15.95 4.79 -11.00
C GLY A 330 -16.56 4.12 -9.77
N PHE A 331 -17.33 4.85 -8.95
CA PHE A 331 -18.04 4.28 -7.79
C PHE A 331 -19.04 3.21 -8.16
N ILE A 332 -19.89 3.46 -9.16
CA ILE A 332 -20.90 2.49 -9.61
C ILE A 332 -20.20 1.21 -10.06
N PHE A 333 -19.17 1.33 -10.91
CA PHE A 333 -18.40 0.20 -11.40
C PHE A 333 -17.72 -0.57 -10.25
N GLN A 334 -17.07 0.14 -9.33
CA GLN A 334 -16.42 -0.49 -8.18
C GLN A 334 -17.42 -1.26 -7.31
N ILE A 335 -18.58 -0.68 -6.99
CA ILE A 335 -19.61 -1.36 -6.18
C ILE A 335 -20.10 -2.62 -6.89
N VAL A 336 -20.44 -2.52 -8.18
CA VAL A 336 -20.91 -3.68 -8.97
C VAL A 336 -19.86 -4.80 -8.95
N CYS A 337 -18.59 -4.47 -9.16
CA CYS A 337 -17.50 -5.45 -9.09
C CYS A 337 -17.35 -6.06 -7.68
N LEU A 338 -17.44 -5.26 -6.61
CA LEU A 338 -17.31 -5.76 -5.24
C LEU A 338 -18.52 -6.59 -4.79
N LEU A 339 -19.69 -6.44 -5.41
CA LEU A 339 -20.82 -7.35 -5.16
C LEU A 339 -20.48 -8.80 -5.54
N PHE A 340 -19.60 -9.05 -6.51
CA PHE A 340 -19.11 -10.40 -6.77
C PHE A 340 -18.33 -10.97 -5.57
N ALA A 341 -17.54 -10.15 -4.87
CA ALA A 341 -16.85 -10.57 -3.64
C ALA A 341 -17.82 -10.86 -2.48
N VAL A 342 -18.99 -10.21 -2.45
CA VAL A 342 -20.06 -10.58 -1.52
C VAL A 342 -20.72 -11.90 -1.93
N VAL A 343 -21.03 -12.08 -3.22
CA VAL A 343 -21.61 -13.32 -3.74
C VAL A 343 -20.68 -14.51 -3.48
N SER A 344 -19.35 -14.34 -3.62
CA SER A 344 -18.39 -15.42 -3.36
C SER A 344 -18.46 -16.00 -1.95
N ILE A 345 -18.93 -15.22 -0.96
CA ILE A 345 -19.12 -15.69 0.42
C ILE A 345 -20.11 -16.86 0.47
N PHE A 346 -21.14 -16.82 -0.38
CA PHE A 346 -22.24 -17.80 -0.40
C PHE A 346 -22.04 -18.91 -1.44
N LEU A 347 -20.91 -18.92 -2.15
CA LEU A 347 -20.62 -19.95 -3.13
C LEU A 347 -19.94 -21.17 -2.48
N PRO A 348 -20.10 -22.36 -3.08
CA PRO A 348 -19.37 -23.55 -2.68
C PRO A 348 -17.85 -23.32 -2.65
N GLY A 349 -17.20 -23.87 -1.63
CA GLY A 349 -15.77 -23.67 -1.35
C GLY A 349 -15.45 -22.47 -0.46
N SER A 350 -16.45 -21.64 -0.12
CA SER A 350 -16.29 -20.58 0.88
C SER A 350 -16.14 -21.18 2.29
N PRO A 351 -15.15 -20.75 3.08
CA PRO A 351 -15.02 -21.16 4.48
C PRO A 351 -15.90 -20.32 5.42
N PHE A 352 -16.77 -19.47 4.88
CA PHE A 352 -17.62 -18.61 5.67
C PHE A 352 -18.64 -19.42 6.48
N ASP A 353 -18.37 -19.57 7.78
CA ASP A 353 -19.28 -20.17 8.75
C ASP A 353 -19.28 -19.33 10.04
N PRO A 354 -20.04 -18.22 10.06
CA PRO A 354 -20.11 -17.36 11.24
C PRO A 354 -20.82 -18.05 12.41
N LYS A 355 -21.63 -19.08 12.16
CA LYS A 355 -22.36 -19.80 13.18
C LYS A 355 -21.42 -20.69 13.99
N GLU A 356 -20.57 -21.45 13.31
CA GLU A 356 -19.55 -22.26 14.00
C GLU A 356 -18.58 -21.38 14.80
N PHE A 357 -18.21 -20.20 14.28
CA PHE A 357 -17.42 -19.24 15.05
C PHE A 357 -18.14 -18.79 16.33
N TYR A 358 -19.41 -18.40 16.24
CA TYR A 358 -20.18 -17.96 17.41
C TYR A 358 -20.32 -19.09 18.45
N ASP A 359 -20.62 -20.31 18.00
CA ASP A 359 -20.78 -21.47 18.87
C ASP A 359 -19.46 -21.87 19.56
N THR A 360 -18.31 -21.60 18.92
CA THR A 360 -16.96 -21.85 19.48
C THR A 360 -16.36 -20.61 20.17
N PHE A 361 -17.03 -19.46 20.15
CA PHE A 361 -16.49 -18.21 20.65
C PHE A 361 -16.45 -18.19 22.19
N ASN A 362 -15.27 -17.94 22.74
CA ASN A 362 -15.09 -17.69 24.16
C ASN A 362 -14.34 -16.36 24.35
N LEU A 363 -14.96 -15.39 25.01
CA LEU A 363 -14.41 -14.05 25.21
C LEU A 363 -13.07 -14.06 25.95
N SER A 364 -12.91 -14.91 26.96
CA SER A 364 -11.66 -15.03 27.74
C SER A 364 -10.53 -15.57 26.88
N THR A 365 -10.83 -16.62 26.09
CA THR A 365 -9.86 -17.20 25.14
C THR A 365 -9.53 -16.23 24.02
N TRP A 366 -10.52 -15.55 23.45
CA TRP A 366 -10.32 -14.54 22.41
C TRP A 366 -9.44 -13.39 22.89
N PHE A 367 -9.72 -12.82 24.06
CA PHE A 367 -8.92 -11.73 24.63
C PHE A 367 -7.49 -12.18 24.90
N LYS A 368 -7.30 -13.35 25.51
CA LYS A 368 -5.97 -13.95 25.69
C LYS A 368 -5.28 -14.18 24.36
N ASN A 369 -6.00 -14.67 23.35
CA ASN A 369 -5.48 -14.96 22.01
C ASN A 369 -5.06 -13.71 21.25
N ILE A 370 -5.71 -12.57 21.48
CA ILE A 370 -5.28 -11.29 20.88
C ILE A 370 -3.91 -10.89 21.44
N PHE A 371 -3.75 -10.90 22.76
CA PHE A 371 -2.53 -10.44 23.43
C PHE A 371 -1.45 -11.51 23.56
N SER A 372 -1.78 -12.79 23.36
CA SER A 372 -0.82 -13.88 23.44
C SER A 372 -0.02 -13.97 22.14
N GLY A 373 1.30 -13.93 22.27
CA GLY A 373 2.22 -14.23 21.17
C GLY A 373 2.06 -15.66 20.64
N ALA A 374 1.55 -16.57 21.46
CA ALA A 374 1.33 -17.98 21.14
C ALA A 374 0.32 -18.23 20.00
N THR A 375 -0.46 -17.22 19.59
CA THR A 375 -1.33 -17.35 18.41
C THR A 375 -0.64 -17.04 17.09
N PHE A 376 0.59 -16.52 17.11
CA PHE A 376 1.45 -16.41 15.92
C PHE A 376 2.17 -17.72 15.58
N VAL A 377 1.69 -18.85 16.14
CA VAL A 377 2.23 -20.18 15.92
C VAL A 377 1.76 -20.70 14.55
N ARG A 378 2.75 -21.15 13.79
CA ARG A 378 2.73 -21.72 12.43
C ARG A 378 1.42 -22.44 12.07
N MET A 379 0.78 -22.04 10.95
CA MET A 379 -0.27 -22.85 10.29
C MET A 379 0.26 -24.18 9.73
N SER A 380 1.58 -24.36 9.67
CA SER A 380 2.23 -25.62 9.30
C SER A 380 2.89 -26.25 10.52
N GLY A 381 2.08 -26.89 11.37
CA GLY A 381 2.55 -27.64 12.54
C GLY A 381 2.29 -29.12 12.37
N LYS A 382 3.31 -29.91 12.01
CA LYS A 382 3.33 -31.35 12.25
C LYS A 382 3.76 -31.52 13.71
N ILE A 383 2.83 -31.79 14.62
CA ILE A 383 3.14 -32.01 16.04
C ILE A 383 3.52 -33.48 16.21
N THR A 384 4.80 -33.73 16.42
CA THR A 384 5.32 -34.94 17.03
C THR A 384 5.68 -34.58 18.46
N GLY A 385 4.93 -35.08 19.44
CA GLY A 385 5.19 -34.79 20.85
C GLY A 385 4.08 -35.34 21.74
N ASP A 386 4.36 -36.49 22.32
CA ASP A 386 3.63 -37.12 23.41
C ASP A 386 3.66 -36.20 24.67
N GLU A 387 2.62 -36.29 25.52
CA GLU A 387 2.60 -35.87 26.95
C GLU A 387 2.22 -34.44 27.42
N SER A 388 1.29 -33.70 26.79
CA SER A 388 0.62 -32.59 27.53
C SER A 388 -0.84 -32.35 27.12
N ASP A 389 -1.75 -33.21 27.57
CA ASP A 389 -3.08 -33.39 26.95
C ASP A 389 -4.20 -32.40 27.27
N ASN A 390 -4.10 -31.48 28.25
CA ASN A 390 -5.35 -30.85 28.74
C ASN A 390 -5.54 -29.34 28.50
N LEU A 391 -4.51 -28.58 28.13
CA LEU A 391 -4.67 -27.15 27.80
C LEU A 391 -4.47 -26.85 26.30
N LEU A 392 -3.71 -27.69 25.61
CA LEU A 392 -3.30 -27.48 24.21
C LEU A 392 -4.33 -28.03 23.20
N LEU A 393 -5.18 -28.99 23.61
CA LEU A 393 -6.14 -29.65 22.72
C LEU A 393 -7.26 -28.73 22.20
N SER A 394 -7.63 -27.68 22.95
CA SER A 394 -8.72 -26.77 22.55
C SER A 394 -8.27 -25.72 21.53
N THR A 395 -6.99 -25.32 21.54
CA THR A 395 -6.49 -24.30 20.61
C THR A 395 -6.14 -24.91 19.25
N SER A 396 -5.67 -26.16 19.23
CA SER A 396 -5.29 -26.83 17.98
C SER A 396 -6.47 -27.27 17.11
N LYS A 397 -7.60 -27.72 17.70
CA LYS A 397 -8.77 -28.13 16.88
C LYS A 397 -9.38 -26.97 16.09
N THR A 398 -9.39 -25.76 16.65
CA THR A 398 -9.95 -24.59 15.96
C THR A 398 -9.07 -24.12 14.81
N ILE A 399 -7.74 -24.27 14.91
CA ILE A 399 -6.81 -23.85 13.87
C ILE A 399 -6.72 -24.91 12.75
N ILE A 400 -6.68 -26.20 13.11
CA ILE A 400 -6.54 -27.30 12.14
C ILE A 400 -7.76 -27.41 11.21
N ASN A 401 -8.97 -27.07 11.68
CA ASN A 401 -10.16 -27.09 10.82
C ASN A 401 -10.11 -26.07 9.66
N THR A 402 -9.29 -25.02 9.76
CA THR A 402 -9.11 -24.07 8.63
C THR A 402 -8.05 -24.49 7.62
N THR A 403 -7.32 -25.57 7.90
CA THR A 403 -6.23 -26.06 7.04
C THR A 403 -6.40 -27.53 6.68
N SER A 404 -7.60 -27.94 6.26
CA SER A 404 -7.78 -29.20 5.50
C SER A 404 -7.13 -29.10 4.10
N ILE A 405 -5.87 -28.67 4.05
CA ILE A 405 -4.90 -29.19 3.09
C ILE A 405 -4.81 -30.67 3.45
N MET A 406 -5.46 -31.49 2.62
CA MET A 406 -5.35 -32.95 2.56
C MET A 406 -4.03 -33.47 3.17
N SER A 407 -4.05 -33.82 4.45
CA SER A 407 -3.21 -34.91 4.95
C SER A 407 -3.94 -36.19 4.59
N SER A 408 -3.94 -36.54 3.30
CA SER A 408 -4.37 -37.87 2.91
C SER A 408 -3.25 -38.84 3.27
N ASN A 409 -3.48 -39.60 4.32
CA ASN A 409 -2.75 -40.82 4.63
C ASN A 409 -2.61 -41.69 3.36
N ASN A 410 -1.37 -42.03 3.01
CA ASN A 410 -0.88 -43.32 2.50
C ASN A 410 -1.65 -44.19 1.50
N ASP A 411 -2.67 -43.72 0.80
CA ASP A 411 -3.22 -44.46 -0.32
C ASP A 411 -2.67 -43.91 -1.64
N LYS A 412 -1.88 -44.75 -2.32
CA LYS A 412 -1.44 -44.59 -3.71
C LYS A 412 -2.66 -44.49 -4.64
N LYS A 413 -3.37 -43.37 -4.60
CA LYS A 413 -4.37 -43.00 -5.58
C LYS A 413 -3.73 -42.02 -6.53
N MET A 414 -3.47 -42.55 -7.71
CA MET A 414 -3.22 -41.90 -8.99
C MET A 414 -3.49 -40.39 -8.93
N ILE A 415 -2.41 -39.62 -9.13
CA ILE A 415 -2.42 -38.18 -9.30
C ILE A 415 -3.55 -37.84 -10.27
N ASP A 416 -4.62 -37.28 -9.73
CA ASP A 416 -5.67 -36.71 -10.56
C ASP A 416 -5.10 -35.39 -11.09
N ASP A 417 -4.47 -35.46 -12.28
CA ASP A 417 -3.98 -34.32 -13.04
C ASP A 417 -5.11 -33.33 -13.43
N SER A 418 -6.35 -33.55 -12.97
CA SER A 418 -7.48 -32.63 -13.17
C SER A 418 -7.52 -31.42 -12.24
N ASN A 419 -6.57 -31.25 -11.30
CA ASN A 419 -6.28 -29.94 -10.72
C ASN A 419 -5.55 -29.08 -11.76
N ILE A 420 -6.27 -28.72 -12.83
CA ILE A 420 -5.86 -27.79 -13.88
C ILE A 420 -5.25 -26.56 -13.19
N PHE A 421 -3.92 -26.38 -13.32
CA PHE A 421 -3.14 -25.30 -12.69
C PHE A 421 -3.14 -25.23 -11.14
N GLY A 422 -3.34 -26.35 -10.44
CA GLY A 422 -3.23 -26.42 -8.98
C GLY A 422 -4.41 -25.81 -8.22
N LEU A 423 -5.54 -25.58 -8.88
CA LEU A 423 -6.77 -25.12 -8.23
C LEU A 423 -7.43 -26.23 -7.41
N SER A 424 -8.15 -25.86 -6.36
CA SER A 424 -8.96 -26.77 -5.55
C SER A 424 -10.11 -27.37 -6.37
N SER A 425 -10.70 -28.47 -5.88
CA SER A 425 -11.82 -29.17 -6.54
C SER A 425 -13.08 -28.31 -6.70
N ASN A 426 -13.23 -27.25 -5.90
CA ASN A 426 -14.32 -26.27 -6.03
C ASN A 426 -13.79 -24.85 -5.82
N PRO A 427 -13.14 -24.26 -6.83
CA PRO A 427 -12.50 -22.95 -6.70
C PRO A 427 -13.48 -21.80 -6.93
N SER A 428 -14.78 -22.09 -7.04
CA SER A 428 -15.81 -21.13 -7.44
C SER A 428 -15.83 -19.89 -6.55
N SER A 429 -15.84 -20.07 -5.22
CA SER A 429 -15.80 -18.97 -4.26
C SER A 429 -14.56 -18.08 -4.44
N VAL A 430 -13.36 -18.65 -4.41
CA VAL A 430 -12.11 -17.88 -4.50
C VAL A 430 -11.92 -17.19 -5.86
N LEU A 431 -12.36 -17.82 -6.96
CA LEU A 431 -12.28 -17.23 -8.29
C LEU A 431 -13.23 -16.05 -8.47
N ILE A 432 -14.47 -16.15 -7.98
CA ILE A 432 -15.43 -15.05 -8.03
C ILE A 432 -15.00 -13.91 -7.08
N PHE A 433 -14.44 -14.25 -5.91
CA PHE A 433 -13.81 -13.27 -5.02
C PHE A 433 -12.71 -12.49 -5.74
N LEU A 434 -11.74 -13.19 -6.34
CA LEU A 434 -10.65 -12.59 -7.10
C LEU A 434 -11.17 -11.75 -8.27
N PHE A 435 -12.08 -12.30 -9.07
CA PHE A 435 -12.67 -11.56 -10.19
C PHE A 435 -13.27 -10.23 -9.74
N GLY A 436 -14.05 -10.24 -8.66
CA GLY A 436 -14.65 -9.04 -8.09
C GLY A 436 -13.61 -8.00 -7.67
N ILE A 437 -12.60 -8.41 -6.89
CA ILE A 437 -11.57 -7.46 -6.41
C ILE A 437 -10.63 -7.00 -7.54
N ILE A 438 -10.28 -7.85 -8.51
CA ILE A 438 -9.44 -7.50 -9.68
C ILE A 438 -10.16 -6.44 -10.50
N THR A 439 -11.39 -6.72 -10.93
CA THR A 439 -12.14 -5.82 -11.80
C THR A 439 -12.47 -4.50 -11.09
N ALA A 440 -12.75 -4.53 -9.78
CA ALA A 440 -12.99 -3.34 -8.98
C ALA A 440 -11.82 -2.33 -9.00
N ARG A 441 -10.58 -2.76 -9.31
CA ARG A 441 -9.42 -1.85 -9.43
C ARG A 441 -9.60 -0.79 -10.50
N PHE A 442 -10.28 -1.10 -11.60
CA PHE A 442 -10.57 -0.11 -12.63
C PHE A 442 -11.42 1.04 -12.08
N GLY A 443 -12.51 0.71 -11.38
CA GLY A 443 -13.39 1.71 -10.75
C GLY A 443 -12.70 2.50 -9.65
N LEU A 444 -11.97 1.82 -8.78
CA LEU A 444 -11.22 2.44 -7.68
C LEU A 444 -10.24 3.52 -8.15
N TRP A 445 -9.49 3.27 -9.23
CA TRP A 445 -8.51 4.25 -9.74
C TRP A 445 -9.18 5.39 -10.51
N LEU A 446 -10.32 5.17 -11.19
CA LEU A 446 -11.12 6.27 -11.75
C LEU A 446 -11.58 7.24 -10.65
N ILE A 447 -12.00 6.72 -9.50
CA ILE A 447 -12.41 7.51 -8.34
C ILE A 447 -11.20 8.28 -7.78
N ASP A 448 -10.06 7.62 -7.60
CA ASP A 448 -8.86 8.25 -7.04
C ASP A 448 -8.38 9.43 -7.89
N ILE A 449 -8.25 9.23 -9.20
CA ILE A 449 -7.87 10.31 -10.14
C ILE A 449 -8.92 11.41 -10.13
N GLY A 450 -10.21 11.04 -10.23
CA GLY A 450 -11.30 11.99 -10.32
C GLY A 450 -11.48 12.86 -9.07
N ILE A 451 -11.43 12.27 -7.87
CA ILE A 451 -11.52 13.01 -6.61
C ILE A 451 -10.25 13.84 -6.39
N THR A 452 -9.07 13.30 -6.69
CA THR A 452 -7.82 14.06 -6.61
C THR A 452 -7.88 15.30 -7.50
N GLN A 453 -8.42 15.20 -8.71
CA GLN A 453 -8.60 16.35 -9.59
C GLN A 453 -9.64 17.33 -9.05
N ILE A 454 -10.81 16.86 -8.58
CA ILE A 454 -11.83 17.72 -7.93
C ILE A 454 -11.21 18.51 -6.78
N MET A 455 -10.38 17.86 -5.96
CA MET A 455 -9.64 18.50 -4.88
C MET A 455 -8.64 19.55 -5.42
N GLN A 456 -7.84 19.22 -6.42
CA GLN A 456 -6.85 20.15 -6.98
C GLN A 456 -7.47 21.42 -7.58
N GLU A 457 -8.62 21.28 -8.24
CA GLU A 457 -9.34 22.38 -8.92
C GLU A 457 -10.11 23.29 -7.95
N ASN A 458 -10.63 22.74 -6.85
CA ASN A 458 -11.51 23.50 -5.94
C ASN A 458 -10.82 24.00 -4.66
N ILE A 459 -9.69 23.41 -4.26
CA ILE A 459 -8.96 23.83 -3.06
C ILE A 459 -8.02 24.99 -3.41
N PRO A 460 -8.08 26.13 -2.68
CA PRO A 460 -7.14 27.24 -2.88
C PRO A 460 -5.68 26.79 -2.76
N GLU A 461 -4.81 27.31 -3.63
CA GLU A 461 -3.40 26.91 -3.69
C GLU A 461 -2.66 27.08 -2.37
N SER A 462 -2.99 28.15 -1.62
CA SER A 462 -2.41 28.46 -0.30
C SER A 462 -2.74 27.41 0.78
N GLN A 463 -3.78 26.60 0.58
CA GLN A 463 -4.25 25.59 1.53
C GLN A 463 -4.07 24.15 1.02
N ARG A 464 -3.76 23.97 -0.27
CA ARG A 464 -3.70 22.65 -0.93
C ARG A 464 -2.79 21.67 -0.18
N GLY A 465 -1.57 22.08 0.17
CA GLY A 465 -0.63 21.21 0.91
C GLY A 465 -1.18 20.71 2.26
N THR A 466 -1.83 21.60 3.02
CA THR A 466 -2.45 21.26 4.31
C THR A 466 -3.62 20.29 4.11
N VAL A 467 -4.51 20.57 3.15
CA VAL A 467 -5.69 19.73 2.90
C VAL A 467 -5.31 18.35 2.40
N PHE A 468 -4.37 18.26 1.43
CA PHE A 468 -3.86 16.97 0.96
C PHE A 468 -3.09 16.20 2.06
N GLY A 469 -2.39 16.90 2.94
CA GLY A 469 -1.73 16.29 4.11
C GLY A 469 -2.73 15.68 5.11
N VAL A 470 -3.82 16.40 5.40
CA VAL A 470 -4.91 15.88 6.26
C VAL A 470 -5.63 14.73 5.57
N GLN A 471 -5.93 14.85 4.27
CA GLN A 471 -6.53 13.77 3.48
C GLN A 471 -5.73 12.47 3.60
N GLY A 472 -4.42 12.53 3.34
CA GLY A 472 -3.54 11.36 3.46
C GLY A 472 -3.55 10.76 4.87
N SER A 473 -3.63 11.61 5.91
CA SER A 473 -3.72 11.15 7.30
C SER A 473 -5.03 10.42 7.59
N ILE A 474 -6.16 10.89 7.04
CA ILE A 474 -7.48 10.24 7.19
C ILE A 474 -7.51 8.90 6.43
N CYS A 475 -6.99 8.85 5.19
CA CYS A 475 -6.86 7.60 4.44
C CYS A 475 -6.05 6.56 5.22
N ASN A 476 -4.89 6.97 5.76
CA ASN A 476 -4.06 6.09 6.58
C ASN A 476 -4.76 5.65 7.86
N ALA A 477 -5.54 6.52 8.51
CA ALA A 477 -6.34 6.14 9.68
C ALA A 477 -7.35 5.05 9.34
N PHE A 478 -8.04 5.12 8.19
CA PHE A 478 -8.94 4.07 7.73
C PHE A 478 -8.22 2.76 7.37
N SER A 479 -7.03 2.84 6.76
CA SER A 479 -6.19 1.65 6.53
C SER A 479 -5.80 0.96 7.85
N VAL A 480 -5.35 1.74 8.84
CA VAL A 480 -5.01 1.25 10.18
C VAL A 480 -6.22 0.64 10.89
N MET A 481 -7.40 1.26 10.79
CA MET A 481 -8.64 0.70 11.35
C MET A 481 -9.00 -0.65 10.71
N LYS A 482 -8.80 -0.80 9.39
CA LYS A 482 -8.98 -2.08 8.68
C LYS A 482 -8.00 -3.14 9.22
N ASP A 483 -6.73 -2.79 9.39
CA ASP A 483 -5.73 -3.73 9.92
C ASP A 483 -6.07 -4.18 11.35
N ILE A 484 -6.50 -3.26 12.22
CA ILE A 484 -6.99 -3.56 13.57
C ILE A 484 -8.18 -4.53 13.51
N MET A 485 -9.13 -4.31 12.59
CA MET A 485 -10.30 -5.16 12.44
C MET A 485 -9.93 -6.62 12.11
N VAL A 486 -8.93 -6.83 11.23
CA VAL A 486 -8.43 -8.19 10.94
C VAL A 486 -7.69 -8.81 12.12
N ILE A 487 -6.96 -8.01 12.91
CA ILE A 487 -6.29 -8.52 14.13
C ILE A 487 -7.33 -8.97 15.17
N LEU A 488 -8.47 -8.28 15.26
CA LEU A 488 -9.57 -8.63 16.17
C LEU A 488 -10.37 -9.85 15.69
N LEU A 489 -10.50 -10.02 14.37
CA LEU A 489 -11.24 -11.12 13.73
C LEU A 489 -10.33 -11.86 12.72
N PRO A 490 -9.30 -12.58 13.19
CA PRO A 490 -8.33 -13.22 12.30
C PRO A 490 -8.83 -14.55 11.71
N ASP A 491 -9.95 -15.08 12.22
CA ASP A 491 -10.49 -16.36 11.78
C ASP A 491 -11.09 -16.23 10.38
N VAL A 492 -10.60 -17.07 9.47
CA VAL A 492 -11.03 -17.13 8.07
C VAL A 492 -12.54 -17.35 7.94
N ARG A 493 -13.16 -18.06 8.89
CA ARG A 493 -14.61 -18.32 8.94
C ARG A 493 -15.43 -17.05 9.16
N THR A 494 -14.84 -16.03 9.77
CA THR A 494 -15.45 -14.71 9.99
C THR A 494 -15.07 -13.68 8.93
N PHE A 495 -14.11 -13.98 8.04
CA PHE A 495 -13.60 -13.00 7.08
C PHE A 495 -14.69 -12.49 6.12
N GLY A 496 -15.73 -13.29 5.82
CA GLY A 496 -16.89 -12.83 5.06
C GLY A 496 -17.63 -11.65 5.71
N ILE A 497 -17.63 -11.53 7.05
CA ILE A 497 -18.14 -10.34 7.74
C ILE A 497 -17.29 -9.12 7.37
N LEU A 498 -15.95 -9.28 7.31
CA LEU A 498 -15.04 -8.19 6.96
C LEU A 498 -15.19 -7.76 5.49
N ILE A 499 -15.46 -8.72 4.60
CA ILE A 499 -15.84 -8.45 3.20
C ILE A 499 -17.12 -7.59 3.16
N ILE A 500 -18.16 -7.97 3.90
CA ILE A 500 -19.42 -7.21 3.96
C ILE A 500 -19.19 -5.80 4.52
N ILE A 501 -18.46 -5.66 5.63
CA ILE A 501 -18.12 -4.36 6.21
C ILE A 501 -17.37 -3.49 5.20
N SER A 502 -16.43 -4.08 4.45
CA SER A 502 -15.68 -3.37 3.42
C SER A 502 -16.57 -2.86 2.28
N VAL A 503 -17.52 -3.67 1.82
CA VAL A 503 -18.49 -3.25 0.79
C VAL A 503 -19.42 -2.16 1.34
N LEU A 504 -19.87 -2.28 2.59
CA LEU A 504 -20.65 -1.23 3.26
C LEU A 504 -19.87 0.08 3.38
N ALA A 505 -18.57 0.04 3.70
CA ALA A 505 -17.72 1.22 3.74
C ALA A 505 -17.63 1.90 2.36
N VAL A 506 -17.53 1.13 1.27
CA VAL A 506 -17.56 1.66 -0.10
C VAL A 506 -18.92 2.26 -0.44
N ILE A 507 -20.03 1.62 -0.03
CA ILE A 507 -21.39 2.16 -0.22
C ILE A 507 -21.60 3.45 0.56
N ILE A 508 -21.12 3.53 1.81
CA ILE A 508 -21.14 4.77 2.60
C ILE A 508 -20.31 5.83 1.90
N GLY A 509 -19.11 5.51 1.41
CA GLY A 509 -18.29 6.41 0.59
C GLY A 509 -19.07 6.94 -0.62
N PHE A 510 -19.77 6.06 -1.34
CA PHE A 510 -20.62 6.44 -2.46
C PHE A 510 -21.76 7.39 -2.05
N ILE A 511 -22.41 7.16 -0.91
CA ILE A 511 -23.43 8.07 -0.37
C ILE A 511 -22.84 9.45 -0.08
N PHE A 512 -21.65 9.52 0.55
CA PHE A 512 -20.95 10.79 0.76
C PHE A 512 -20.65 11.52 -0.57
N TYR A 513 -20.25 10.77 -1.59
CA TYR A 513 -20.02 11.33 -2.93
C TYR A 513 -21.32 11.83 -3.59
N LEU A 514 -22.43 11.11 -3.46
CA LEU A 514 -23.75 11.55 -3.93
C LEU A 514 -24.22 12.81 -3.18
N SER A 515 -23.97 12.90 -1.88
CA SER A 515 -24.25 14.11 -1.09
C SER A 515 -23.42 15.30 -1.56
N PHE A 516 -22.15 15.08 -1.89
CA PHE A 516 -21.30 16.11 -2.52
C PHE A 516 -21.88 16.60 -3.85
N LEU A 517 -22.25 15.69 -4.76
CA LEU A 517 -22.84 16.06 -6.05
C LEU A 517 -24.15 16.82 -5.88
N SER A 518 -25.00 16.39 -4.96
CA SER A 518 -26.27 17.05 -4.63
C SER A 518 -26.03 18.46 -4.09
N TYR A 519 -25.04 18.63 -3.21
CA TYR A 519 -24.65 19.94 -2.69
C TYR A 519 -24.15 20.88 -3.79
N GLN A 520 -23.28 20.39 -4.68
CA GLN A 520 -22.78 21.17 -5.82
C GLN A 520 -23.89 21.57 -6.79
N TYR A 521 -24.84 20.66 -7.06
CA TYR A 521 -25.98 20.95 -7.92
C TYR A 521 -26.88 22.04 -7.32
N ILE A 522 -27.20 21.94 -6.02
CA ILE A 522 -28.00 22.96 -5.32
C ILE A 522 -27.30 24.32 -5.33
N LYS A 523 -25.98 24.34 -5.13
CA LYS A 523 -25.18 25.57 -5.16
C LYS A 523 -25.22 26.23 -6.54
N LYS A 524 -24.88 25.48 -7.61
CA LYS A 524 -24.93 25.97 -9.01
C LYS A 524 -26.31 26.55 -9.37
N ARG A 525 -27.39 25.90 -8.90
CA ARG A 525 -28.76 26.39 -9.14
C ARG A 525 -29.09 27.69 -8.41
N LYS A 526 -28.59 27.87 -7.18
CA LYS A 526 -28.77 29.12 -6.42
C LYS A 526 -28.01 30.27 -7.08
N ASP A 527 -26.78 30.02 -7.51
CA ASP A 527 -25.94 31.03 -8.17
C ASP A 527 -26.60 31.46 -9.49
N PHE A 528 -27.10 30.52 -10.30
CA PHE A 528 -27.84 30.82 -11.52
C PHE A 528 -29.12 31.63 -11.28
N ASN A 529 -29.90 31.29 -10.26
CA ASN A 529 -31.11 32.06 -9.91
C ASN A 529 -30.78 33.48 -9.42
N SER A 530 -29.64 33.66 -8.73
CA SER A 530 -29.17 34.97 -8.29
C SER A 530 -28.71 35.84 -9.46
N GLU A 531 -27.99 35.25 -10.43
CA GLU A 531 -27.56 35.93 -11.65
C GLU A 531 -28.75 36.29 -12.54
N ALA A 532 -29.71 35.38 -12.70
CA ALA A 532 -30.95 35.66 -13.43
C ALA A 532 -31.77 36.78 -12.75
N GLY A 533 -31.83 36.79 -11.41
CA GLY A 533 -32.48 37.87 -10.66
C GLY A 533 -31.81 39.23 -10.87
N MET A 534 -30.48 39.27 -10.90
CA MET A 534 -29.72 40.50 -11.18
C MET A 534 -29.81 40.97 -12.64
N MET A 535 -30.00 40.08 -13.61
CA MET A 535 -30.25 40.49 -15.01
C MET A 535 -31.67 41.01 -15.25
N ILE A 536 -32.63 40.66 -14.38
CA ILE A 536 -34.01 41.14 -14.47
C ILE A 536 -34.20 42.51 -13.77
N SER A 537 -33.39 42.82 -12.75
CA SER A 537 -33.37 44.14 -12.08
C SER A 537 -32.56 45.15 -12.86
#